data_AF-A0A853IGH5-F1
#
_entry.id   AF-A0A853IGH5-F1
#
_cell.length_a   1.000
_cell.length_b   1.000
_cell.length_c   1.000
_cell.angle_alpha   90.00
_cell.angle_beta   90.00
_cell.angle_gamma   90.00
#
_symmetry.space_group_name_H-M   'P 1'
#
loop_
_entity.id
_entity.type
_entity.pdbx_description
1 polymer ?
#
loop_
_entity_poly.entity_id
_entity_poly.type
_entity_poly.pdbx_seq_one_letter_code
_entity_poly.pdbx_strand_id
1 'polypeptide(L)'
;MKVLYFIAGPADKQQKQLAKETGALIRDSLAWHSGDYIEQCDAVLGEAPKPYQQFGFHEKQPEALALLGGEVAEPSLHELILNALSQLDQANDAHWTHAGLPNVKAVESILGLDITRADISAAAPEFRREV
;
A
#
# COMPACT_ATOMS: atom_id res chain seq x y z
N MET A 1 15.65 -7.56 22.43
CA MET A 1 14.71 -6.65 21.75
C MET A 1 13.31 -7.23 21.89
N LYS A 2 12.45 -6.54 22.63
CA LYS A 2 11.06 -6.92 22.89
C LYS A 2 10.15 -6.03 22.05
N VAL A 3 9.44 -6.66 21.12
CA VAL A 3 8.48 -5.99 20.24
C VAL A 3 7.07 -6.41 20.64
N LEU A 4 6.16 -5.44 20.81
CA LEU A 4 4.75 -5.72 21.05
C LEU A 4 3.95 -5.50 19.77
N TYR A 5 3.15 -6.49 19.37
CA TYR A 5 2.25 -6.37 18.23
C TYR A 5 0.80 -6.28 18.71
N PHE A 6 0.23 -5.08 18.60
CA PHE A 6 -1.14 -4.81 19.00
C PHE A 6 -2.11 -5.06 17.84
N ILE A 7 -3.13 -5.85 18.10
CA ILE A 7 -4.22 -6.17 17.15
C ILE A 7 -5.57 -5.99 17.83
N ALA A 8 -6.59 -5.55 17.11
CA ALA A 8 -7.96 -5.55 17.61
C ALA A 8 -8.58 -6.95 17.46
N GLY A 9 -8.80 -7.65 18.58
CA GLY A 9 -9.48 -8.95 18.59
C GLY A 9 -8.57 -10.15 18.27
N PRO A 10 -9.15 -11.29 17.84
CA PRO A 10 -8.40 -12.54 17.71
C PRO A 10 -7.42 -12.50 16.54
N ALA A 11 -6.18 -12.91 16.80
CA ALA A 11 -5.15 -12.97 15.76
C ALA A 11 -5.49 -13.96 14.64
N ASP A 12 -5.51 -13.47 13.40
CA ASP A 12 -5.62 -14.30 12.21
C ASP A 12 -4.31 -15.06 11.91
N LYS A 13 -4.31 -15.87 10.83
CA LYS A 13 -3.14 -16.69 10.46
C LYS A 13 -1.93 -15.84 10.03
N GLN A 14 -2.15 -14.74 9.32
CA GLN A 14 -1.10 -13.85 8.83
C GLN A 14 -0.48 -13.08 10.00
N GLN A 15 -1.30 -12.56 10.91
CA GLN A 15 -0.85 -11.85 12.11
C GLN A 15 -0.03 -12.76 13.04
N LYS A 16 -0.42 -14.03 13.19
CA LYS A 16 0.36 -15.03 13.95
C LYS A 16 1.71 -15.32 13.29
N GLN A 17 1.74 -15.43 11.97
CA GLN A 17 2.96 -15.68 11.22
C GLN A 17 3.92 -14.48 11.29
N LEU A 18 3.39 -13.26 11.13
CA LEU A 18 4.16 -12.02 11.29
C LEU A 18 4.75 -11.89 12.69
N ALA A 19 3.98 -12.18 13.75
CA ALA A 19 4.46 -12.17 15.12
C ALA A 19 5.62 -13.18 15.33
N LYS A 20 5.52 -14.36 14.71
CA LYS A 20 6.57 -15.38 14.77
C LYS A 20 7.86 -14.93 14.07
N GLU A 21 7.75 -14.29 12.92
CA GLU A 21 8.90 -13.84 12.13
C GLU A 21 9.61 -12.63 12.73
N THR A 22 8.83 -11.69 13.26
CA THR A 22 9.35 -10.49 13.92
C THR A 22 9.77 -10.75 15.36
N GLY A 23 9.46 -11.92 15.92
CA GLY A 23 9.63 -12.23 17.34
C GLY A 23 8.74 -11.37 18.26
N ALA A 24 7.67 -10.79 17.72
CA ALA A 24 6.77 -9.92 18.45
C ALA A 24 5.77 -10.70 19.31
N LEU A 25 5.40 -10.10 20.45
CA LEU A 25 4.37 -10.63 21.33
C LEU A 25 3.02 -10.00 20.98
N ILE A 26 2.03 -10.84 20.66
CA ILE A 26 0.69 -10.37 20.34
C ILE A 26 -0.02 -9.87 21.59
N ARG A 27 -0.59 -8.67 21.51
CA ARG A 27 -1.44 -8.04 22.53
C ARG A 27 -2.74 -7.57 21.91
N ASP A 28 -3.81 -7.68 22.69
CA ASP A 28 -5.09 -7.11 22.30
C ASP A 28 -5.07 -5.60 22.54
N SER A 29 -5.25 -4.81 21.49
CA SER A 29 -5.30 -3.36 21.57
C SER A 29 -6.51 -2.86 22.36
N LEU A 30 -7.60 -3.64 22.39
CA LEU A 30 -8.85 -3.31 23.05
C LEU A 30 -8.84 -3.64 24.55
N ALA A 31 -7.86 -4.43 25.01
CA ALA A 31 -7.75 -4.78 26.42
C ALA A 31 -7.16 -3.65 27.28
N TRP A 32 -6.55 -2.63 26.66
CA TRP A 32 -5.92 -1.51 27.37
C TRP A 32 -6.94 -0.43 27.80
N HIS A 33 -6.83 0.02 29.05
CA HIS A 33 -7.62 1.12 29.60
C HIS A 33 -6.72 2.22 30.18
N SER A 34 -7.24 3.45 30.21
CA SER A 34 -6.54 4.58 30.81
C SER A 34 -6.28 4.35 32.30
N GLY A 35 -5.01 4.20 32.67
CA GLY A 35 -4.55 3.89 34.03
C GLY A 35 -3.90 2.52 34.17
N ASP A 36 -4.00 1.66 33.16
CA ASP A 36 -3.31 0.38 33.13
C ASP A 36 -1.79 0.55 33.06
N TYR A 37 -1.08 -0.44 33.62
CA TYR A 37 0.36 -0.53 33.51
C TYR A 37 0.80 -0.65 32.05
N ILE A 38 1.80 0.16 31.67
CA ILE A 38 2.42 0.11 30.35
C ILE A 38 3.53 -0.94 30.38
N GLU A 39 3.37 -2.00 29.61
CA GLU A 39 4.37 -3.04 29.44
C GLU A 39 5.60 -2.47 28.72
N GLN A 40 6.77 -2.50 29.37
CA GLN A 40 8.02 -2.03 28.75
C GLN A 40 8.35 -2.85 27.51
N CYS A 41 8.72 -2.16 26.43
CA CYS A 41 9.12 -2.72 25.13
C CYS A 41 10.13 -1.81 24.43
N ASP A 42 10.89 -2.39 23.50
CA ASP A 42 11.84 -1.66 22.67
C ASP A 42 11.15 -1.06 21.43
N ALA A 43 10.12 -1.74 20.93
CA ALA A 43 9.34 -1.29 19.78
C ALA A 43 7.91 -1.82 19.79
N VAL A 44 7.05 -1.19 18.99
CA VAL A 44 5.63 -1.57 18.82
C VAL A 44 5.24 -1.69 17.35
N LEU A 45 4.28 -2.58 17.10
CA LEU A 45 3.67 -2.86 15.80
C LEU A 45 2.14 -2.80 15.92
N GLY A 46 1.46 -2.51 14.80
CA GLY A 46 0.01 -2.60 14.70
C GLY A 46 -0.75 -1.46 15.37
N GLU A 47 -1.93 -1.76 15.90
CA GLU A 47 -2.88 -0.80 16.48
C GLU A 47 -2.52 -0.47 17.94
N ALA A 48 -1.28 -0.01 18.15
CA ALA A 48 -0.78 0.27 19.49
C ALA A 48 -1.56 1.41 20.16
N PRO A 49 -2.01 1.25 21.42
CA PRO A 49 -2.64 2.33 22.18
C PRO A 49 -1.72 3.55 22.30
N LYS A 50 -2.29 4.76 22.43
CA LYS A 50 -1.53 6.03 22.46
C LYS A 50 -0.29 6.03 23.38
N PRO A 51 -0.34 5.49 24.61
CA PRO A 51 0.83 5.49 25.47
C PRO A 51 1.98 4.62 24.97
N TYR A 52 1.72 3.67 24.07
CA TYR A 52 2.74 2.80 23.48
C TYR A 52 3.44 3.43 22.27
N GLN A 53 2.90 4.53 21.71
CA GLN A 53 3.48 5.23 20.56
C GLN A 53 4.79 5.97 20.89
N GLN A 54 5.12 6.13 22.17
CA GLN A 54 6.39 6.69 22.61
C GLN A 54 7.57 5.70 22.49
N PHE A 55 7.28 4.39 22.40
CA PHE A 55 8.30 3.37 22.14
C PHE A 55 8.54 3.31 20.63
N GLY A 56 9.78 3.05 20.21
CA GLY A 56 10.19 3.11 18.80
C GLY A 56 9.17 2.41 17.90
N PHE A 57 8.56 3.16 16.98
CA PHE A 57 7.60 2.59 16.05
C PHE A 57 8.41 1.85 14.99
N HIS A 58 8.30 0.53 14.93
CA HIS A 58 8.63 -0.16 13.68
C HIS A 58 7.46 0.12 12.75
N GLU A 59 7.47 1.31 12.15
CA GLU A 59 6.65 1.61 10.99
C GLU A 59 6.90 0.48 10.00
N LYS A 60 5.80 -0.14 9.55
CA LYS A 60 5.73 -1.30 8.68
C LYS A 60 6.99 -1.36 7.81
N GLN A 61 7.91 -2.28 8.08
CA GLN A 61 8.91 -2.61 7.06
C GLN A 61 8.09 -3.22 5.91
N PRO A 62 7.90 -2.51 4.78
CA PRO A 62 7.06 -3.00 3.71
C PRO A 62 7.68 -4.25 3.05
N GLU A 63 8.97 -4.50 3.26
CA GLU A 63 9.68 -5.66 2.72
C GLU A 63 9.32 -6.99 3.39
N ALA A 64 8.95 -7.00 4.69
CA ALA A 64 8.59 -8.25 5.36
C ALA A 64 7.25 -8.83 4.87
N LEU A 65 6.35 -7.97 4.37
CA LEU A 65 5.08 -8.40 3.78
C LEU A 65 5.26 -9.02 2.37
N ALA A 66 6.34 -8.66 1.66
CA ALA A 66 6.65 -9.18 0.33
C ALA A 66 7.07 -10.67 0.33
N LEU A 67 7.58 -11.18 1.46
CA LEU A 67 8.02 -12.57 1.60
C LEU A 67 6.93 -13.53 2.07
N LEU A 68 5.78 -13.02 2.51
CA LEU A 68 4.76 -13.79 3.21
C LEU A 68 3.41 -13.89 2.50
N GLY A 69 3.34 -13.63 1.19
CA GLY A 69 2.12 -13.86 0.41
C GLY A 69 0.89 -13.13 0.95
N GLY A 70 1.09 -12.00 1.65
CA GLY A 70 0.02 -11.03 1.81
C GLY A 70 -0.31 -10.54 0.40
N GLU A 71 -1.57 -10.64 0.01
CA GLU A 71 -2.05 -10.05 -1.23
C GLU A 71 -1.49 -8.63 -1.33
N VAL A 72 -0.50 -8.43 -2.21
CA VAL A 72 -0.39 -7.17 -2.94
C VAL A 72 -1.80 -7.00 -3.47
N ALA A 73 -2.58 -6.09 -2.88
CA ALA A 73 -3.88 -5.73 -3.43
C ALA A 73 -3.62 -5.55 -4.92
N GLU A 74 -4.18 -6.43 -5.75
CA GLU A 74 -3.90 -6.41 -7.18
C GLU A 74 -4.15 -4.97 -7.61
N PRO A 75 -3.14 -4.28 -8.17
CA PRO A 75 -3.26 -2.86 -8.44
C PRO A 75 -4.53 -2.67 -9.26
N SER A 76 -5.43 -1.84 -8.77
CA SER A 76 -6.71 -1.63 -9.43
C SER A 76 -6.45 -1.15 -10.86
N LEU A 77 -7.39 -1.39 -11.77
CA LEU A 77 -7.26 -0.91 -13.16
C LEU A 77 -6.96 0.60 -13.20
N HIS A 78 -7.52 1.36 -12.26
CA HIS A 78 -7.25 2.79 -12.09
C HIS A 78 -5.77 3.09 -11.82
N GLU A 79 -5.16 2.41 -10.85
CA GLU A 79 -3.74 2.59 -10.48
C GLU A 79 -2.80 2.15 -11.61
N LEU A 80 -3.13 1.04 -12.27
CA LEU A 80 -2.39 0.57 -13.44
C LEU A 80 -2.39 1.63 -14.55
N ILE A 81 -3.56 2.20 -14.87
CA ILE A 81 -3.67 3.26 -15.87
C ILE A 81 -2.85 4.48 -15.48
N LEU A 82 -2.93 4.95 -14.24
CA LEU A 82 -2.12 6.09 -13.79
C LEU A 82 -0.62 5.82 -13.94
N ASN A 83 -0.17 4.61 -13.60
CA ASN A 83 1.22 4.21 -13.78
C ASN A 83 1.62 4.21 -15.27
N ALA A 84 0.79 3.63 -16.14
CA ALA A 84 1.05 3.63 -17.58
C ALA A 84 1.06 5.04 -18.19
N LEU A 85 0.18 5.94 -17.74
CA LEU A 85 0.16 7.34 -18.17
C LEU A 85 1.47 8.06 -17.80
N SER A 86 2.03 7.77 -16.62
CA SER A 86 3.32 8.36 -16.20
C SER A 86 4.51 7.90 -17.03
N GLN A 87 4.38 6.78 -17.75
CA GLN A 87 5.41 6.23 -18.65
C GLN A 87 5.29 6.77 -20.08
N LEU A 88 4.26 7.55 -20.41
CA LEU A 88 4.11 8.14 -21.74
C LEU A 88 5.20 9.19 -21.98
N ASP A 89 6.06 8.91 -22.96
CA ASP A 89 7.01 9.87 -23.49
C ASP A 89 6.30 11.07 -24.16
N GLN A 90 6.52 12.27 -23.61
CA GLN A 90 5.99 13.55 -24.12
C GLN A 90 6.50 13.89 -25.53
N ALA A 91 7.68 13.41 -25.92
CA ALA A 91 8.26 13.64 -27.24
C ALA A 91 7.80 12.62 -28.29
N ASN A 92 7.24 11.49 -27.88
CA ASN A 92 6.77 10.45 -28.80
C ASN A 92 5.34 10.75 -29.26
N ASP A 93 5.18 11.29 -30.47
CA ASP A 93 3.86 11.60 -31.03
C ASP A 93 2.91 10.40 -31.10
N ALA A 94 3.42 9.16 -31.17
CA ALA A 94 2.57 7.96 -31.16
C ALA A 94 1.82 7.76 -29.82
N HIS A 95 2.35 8.33 -28.73
CA HIS A 95 1.74 8.27 -27.39
C HIS A 95 0.57 9.24 -27.21
N TRP A 96 0.40 10.19 -28.12
CA TRP A 96 -0.56 11.26 -27.99
C TRP A 96 -1.50 11.32 -29.19
N THR A 97 -2.72 11.78 -28.99
CA THR A 97 -3.61 12.15 -30.08
C THR A 97 -3.35 13.58 -30.52
N HIS A 98 -3.87 13.97 -31.69
CA HIS A 98 -3.83 15.35 -32.17
C HIS A 98 -4.47 16.36 -31.19
N ALA A 99 -5.32 15.89 -30.27
CA ALA A 99 -5.95 16.72 -29.23
C ALA A 99 -5.11 16.83 -27.93
N GLY A 100 -3.86 16.33 -27.93
CA GLY A 100 -2.99 16.34 -26.75
C GLY A 100 -3.44 15.38 -25.64
N LEU A 101 -4.26 14.38 -25.97
CA LEU A 101 -4.71 13.36 -25.03
C LEU A 101 -3.88 12.08 -25.17
N PRO A 102 -3.78 11.23 -24.14
CA PRO A 102 -3.17 9.91 -24.26
C PRO A 102 -3.78 9.09 -25.39
N ASN A 103 -2.94 8.45 -26.20
CA ASN A 103 -3.38 7.48 -27.18
C ASN A 103 -3.70 6.15 -26.48
N VAL A 104 -4.92 5.64 -26.65
CA VAL A 104 -5.39 4.39 -26.02
C VAL A 104 -4.46 3.23 -26.36
N LYS A 105 -4.03 3.11 -27.63
CA LYS A 105 -3.13 2.02 -28.06
C LYS A 105 -1.75 2.08 -27.42
N ALA A 106 -1.24 3.26 -27.11
CA ALA A 106 0.02 3.41 -26.40
C ALA A 106 -0.10 2.93 -24.94
N VAL A 107 -1.20 3.31 -24.28
CA VAL A 107 -1.47 2.88 -22.89
C VAL A 107 -1.74 1.37 -22.81
N GLU A 108 -2.52 0.81 -23.73
CA GLU A 108 -2.70 -0.65 -23.86
C GLU A 108 -1.36 -1.38 -24.05
N SER A 109 -0.46 -0.84 -24.88
CA SER A 109 0.85 -1.45 -25.13
C SER A 109 1.75 -1.46 -23.90
N ILE A 110 1.64 -0.45 -23.04
CA ILE A 110 2.37 -0.38 -21.77
C ILE A 110 1.77 -1.34 -20.74
N LEU A 111 0.43 -1.41 -20.68
CA LEU A 111 -0.28 -2.25 -19.71
C LEU A 111 -0.31 -3.74 -20.07
N GLY A 112 -0.28 -4.07 -21.36
CA GLY A 112 -0.58 -5.42 -21.85
C GLY A 112 -2.05 -5.83 -21.65
N LEU A 113 -2.95 -4.88 -21.48
CA LEU A 113 -4.38 -5.08 -21.22
C LEU A 113 -5.23 -4.32 -22.23
N ASP A 114 -6.40 -4.87 -22.57
CA ASP A 114 -7.41 -4.15 -23.33
C ASP A 114 -8.10 -3.15 -22.40
N ILE A 115 -8.04 -1.86 -22.76
CA ILE A 115 -8.64 -0.78 -21.99
C ILE A 115 -9.38 0.17 -22.92
N THR A 116 -10.35 0.89 -22.37
CA THR A 116 -11.12 1.87 -23.14
C THR A 116 -10.65 3.30 -22.86
N ARG A 117 -11.06 4.22 -23.74
CA ARG A 117 -10.92 5.65 -23.48
C ARG A 117 -11.63 6.06 -22.19
N ALA A 118 -12.78 5.44 -21.88
CA ALA A 118 -13.53 5.77 -20.67
C ALA A 118 -12.72 5.43 -19.41
N ASP A 119 -11.96 4.34 -19.41
CA ASP A 119 -11.11 3.95 -18.27
C ASP A 119 -9.98 4.97 -18.05
N ILE A 120 -9.34 5.42 -19.13
CA ILE A 120 -8.32 6.48 -19.08
C ILE A 120 -8.93 7.80 -18.57
N SER A 121 -10.10 8.19 -19.05
CA SER A 121 -10.77 9.42 -18.62
C SER A 121 -11.29 9.34 -17.19
N ALA A 122 -11.73 8.17 -16.73
CA ALA A 122 -12.10 7.94 -15.34
C ALA A 122 -10.88 7.98 -14.41
N ALA A 123 -9.74 7.48 -14.88
CA ALA A 123 -8.50 7.50 -14.12
C ALA A 123 -7.86 8.88 -14.05
N ALA A 124 -7.79 9.58 -15.18
CA ALA A 124 -7.06 10.83 -15.31
C ALA A 124 -7.78 11.79 -16.28
N PRO A 125 -8.90 12.41 -15.87
CA PRO A 125 -9.73 13.25 -16.75
C PRO A 125 -8.97 14.46 -17.30
N GLU A 126 -8.00 14.96 -16.55
CA GLU A 126 -7.21 16.17 -16.86
C GLU A 126 -5.81 15.87 -17.42
N PHE A 127 -5.43 14.60 -17.58
CA PHE A 127 -4.09 14.26 -18.06
C PHE A 127 -3.93 14.58 -19.55
N ARG A 128 -2.94 15.42 -19.87
CA ARG A 128 -2.67 15.94 -21.22
C ARG A 128 -1.18 15.91 -21.51
N ARG A 129 -0.85 15.96 -22.80
CA ARG A 129 0.51 16.23 -23.26
C ARG A 129 0.95 17.58 -22.75
N GLU A 130 2.14 17.64 -22.15
CA GLU A 130 2.79 18.89 -21.80
C GLU A 130 3.40 19.49 -23.08
N VAL A 131 3.05 20.74 -23.38
CA VAL A 131 3.47 21.48 -24.57
C VAL A 131 4.45 22.59 -24.23
#